data_AF-A0A920BKC9-F1
#
_entry.id   AF-A0A920BKC9-F1
#
_cell.length_a   1.000
_cell.length_b   1.000
_cell.length_c   1.000
_cell.angle_alpha   90.00
_cell.angle_beta   90.00
_cell.angle_gamma   90.00
#
_symmetry.space_group_name_H-M   'P 1'
#
loop_
_entity.id
_entity.type
_entity.pdbx_description
1 polymer ?
#
loop_
_entity_poly.entity_id
_entity_poly.type
_entity_poly.pdbx_seq_one_letter_code
_entity_poly.pdbx_strand_id
1 'polypeptide(L)'
;MPVLVGMNMSFLTYCGLNMMPDWGPILGLPVAERMEKLRDPETRRFMEERAASPDAGVFSRLTGWGRYIIGDTYSEANEGLKGRTVGEIALERGVRDFYCLLDIVLADELQTVLWPGPTDDDPASWHMRTEAWQHPDVMIGGSDAGAHLDRMSGAPYTTSWLHDCLHGKSLISLEETINHITQVPAELFGLRDPRCSQRRILCRYCHLQP
;
A
#
# COMPACT_ATOMS: atom_id res chain seq x y z
N MET A 1 -1.64 9.55 6.93
CA MET A 1 -1.97 10.00 5.56
C MET A 1 -3.48 10.10 5.43
N PRO A 2 -4.00 11.08 4.65
CA PRO A 2 -5.43 11.24 4.43
C PRO A 2 -6.03 10.25 3.41
N VAL A 3 -5.19 9.41 2.84
CA VAL A 3 -5.53 8.35 1.90
C VAL A 3 -4.79 7.08 2.30
N LEU A 4 -5.28 5.93 1.85
CA LEU A 4 -4.55 4.66 1.92
C LEU A 4 -3.58 4.63 0.75
N VAL A 5 -2.28 4.64 1.07
CA VAL A 5 -1.24 4.54 0.04
C VAL A 5 -1.06 3.09 -0.32
N GLY A 6 -1.35 2.76 -1.58
CA GLY A 6 -1.06 1.42 -2.12
C GLY A 6 0.44 1.14 -2.05
N MET A 7 0.78 -0.01 -1.48
CA MET A 7 2.10 -0.60 -1.56
C MET A 7 2.01 -1.84 -2.43
N ASN A 8 3.04 -2.14 -3.22
CA ASN A 8 3.16 -3.44 -3.86
C ASN A 8 4.24 -4.27 -3.16
N MET A 9 4.17 -5.58 -3.38
CA MET A 9 5.16 -6.56 -2.97
C MET A 9 5.50 -7.45 -4.17
N SER A 10 6.69 -8.01 -4.15
CA SER A 10 7.17 -8.93 -5.17
C SER A 10 8.07 -9.99 -4.55
N PHE A 11 7.99 -11.22 -5.05
CA PHE A 11 8.97 -12.27 -4.75
C PHE A 11 10.15 -12.24 -5.73
N LEU A 12 10.08 -11.45 -6.81
CA LEU A 12 11.14 -11.31 -7.80
C LEU A 12 12.13 -10.21 -7.41
N THR A 13 11.63 -9.02 -7.07
CA THR A 13 12.45 -7.85 -6.73
C THR A 13 12.49 -7.60 -5.21
N TYR A 14 13.50 -6.84 -4.76
CA TYR A 14 13.63 -6.51 -3.35
C TYR A 14 12.47 -5.59 -2.91
N CYS A 15 11.74 -5.99 -1.87
CA CYS A 15 10.64 -5.23 -1.28
C CYS A 15 10.55 -5.45 0.23
N GLY A 16 9.42 -5.06 0.85
CA GLY A 16 9.21 -5.22 2.29
C GLY A 16 9.28 -6.68 2.79
N LEU A 17 8.97 -7.66 1.92
CA LEU A 17 9.07 -9.08 2.26
C LEU A 17 10.51 -9.54 2.55
N ASN A 18 11.52 -8.89 1.96
CA ASN A 18 12.93 -9.21 2.23
C ASN A 18 13.36 -8.82 3.65
N MET A 19 12.60 -7.95 4.31
CA MET A 19 12.84 -7.51 5.69
C MET A 19 12.20 -8.44 6.73
N MET A 20 11.44 -9.44 6.29
CA MET A 20 10.89 -10.46 7.19
C MET A 20 12.03 -11.27 7.82
N PRO A 21 11.89 -11.66 9.09
CA PRO A 21 12.94 -12.38 9.81
C PRO A 21 13.30 -13.67 9.07
N ASP A 22 14.59 -13.83 8.77
CA ASP A 22 15.18 -14.99 8.12
C ASP A 22 14.71 -15.28 6.68
N TRP A 23 13.94 -14.38 6.06
CA TRP A 23 13.55 -14.50 4.65
C TRP A 23 14.66 -14.06 3.70
N GLY A 24 15.55 -13.16 4.13
CA GLY A 24 16.64 -12.61 3.32
C GLY A 24 17.53 -13.67 2.64
N PRO A 25 18.02 -14.71 3.35
CA PRO A 25 18.80 -15.78 2.74
C PRO A 25 18.05 -16.62 1.69
N ILE A 26 16.71 -16.65 1.72
CA ILE A 26 15.88 -17.37 0.74
C ILE A 26 15.58 -16.45 -0.45
N LEU A 27 15.04 -15.26 -0.18
CA LEU A 27 14.67 -14.28 -1.21
C LEU A 27 15.88 -13.60 -1.86
N GLY A 28 17.08 -13.77 -1.32
CA GLY A 28 18.34 -13.31 -1.91
C GLY A 28 18.95 -14.27 -2.92
N LEU A 29 18.47 -15.51 -3.01
CA LEU A 29 19.00 -16.52 -3.94
C LEU A 29 18.75 -16.13 -5.41
N PRO A 30 19.56 -16.64 -6.36
CA PRO A 30 19.23 -16.60 -7.80
C PRO A 30 17.83 -17.14 -8.06
N VAL A 31 17.12 -16.59 -9.05
CA VAL A 31 15.68 -16.85 -9.27
C VAL A 31 15.35 -18.34 -9.31
N ALA A 32 16.12 -19.14 -10.06
CA ALA A 32 15.88 -20.59 -10.14
C ALA A 32 16.03 -21.29 -8.77
N GLU A 33 17.10 -21.00 -8.03
CA GLU A 33 17.33 -21.57 -6.69
C GLU A 33 16.30 -21.09 -5.66
N ARG A 34 15.88 -19.82 -5.76
CA ARG A 34 14.81 -19.23 -4.95
C ARG A 34 13.49 -19.97 -5.18
N MET A 35 13.13 -20.23 -6.43
CA MET A 35 11.90 -20.96 -6.77
C MET A 35 11.96 -22.40 -6.26
N GLU A 36 13.09 -23.09 -6.41
CA GLU A 36 13.28 -24.43 -5.82
C GLU A 36 13.10 -24.41 -4.30
N LYS A 37 13.68 -23.42 -3.61
CA LYS A 37 13.47 -23.25 -2.16
C LYS A 37 12.02 -22.94 -1.80
N LEU A 38 11.33 -22.10 -2.56
CA LEU A 38 9.93 -21.78 -2.30
C LEU A 38 8.98 -22.95 -2.63
N ARG A 39 9.42 -23.97 -3.39
CA ARG A 39 8.68 -25.23 -3.60
C ARG A 39 8.82 -26.21 -2.44
N ASP A 40 9.88 -26.11 -1.64
CA ASP A 40 10.12 -26.98 -0.50
C ASP A 40 9.11 -26.72 0.65
N PRO A 41 8.27 -27.70 1.03
CA PRO A 41 7.27 -27.53 2.09
C PRO A 41 7.86 -27.10 3.44
N GLU A 42 9.07 -27.56 3.78
CA GLU A 42 9.73 -27.20 5.03
C GLU A 42 10.13 -25.72 5.03
N THR A 43 10.66 -25.24 3.91
CA THR A 43 10.96 -23.82 3.70
C THR A 43 9.70 -22.96 3.79
N ARG A 44 8.57 -23.39 3.18
CA ARG A 44 7.29 -22.66 3.29
C ARG A 44 6.82 -22.53 4.75
N ARG A 45 6.85 -23.65 5.49
CA ARG A 45 6.46 -23.67 6.90
C ARG A 45 7.36 -22.76 7.74
N PHE A 46 8.68 -22.87 7.54
CA PHE A 46 9.66 -22.00 8.21
C PHE A 46 9.39 -20.52 7.95
N MET A 47 9.17 -20.14 6.69
CA MET A 47 8.89 -18.73 6.34
C MET A 47 7.61 -18.22 7.01
N GLU A 48 6.54 -19.02 7.03
CA GLU A 48 5.28 -18.65 7.68
C GLU A 48 5.43 -18.52 9.21
N GLU A 49 6.16 -19.44 9.85
CA GLU A 49 6.45 -19.40 11.30
C GLU A 49 7.25 -18.16 11.67
N ARG A 50 8.30 -17.83 10.92
CA ARG A 50 9.10 -16.64 11.16
C ARG A 50 8.30 -15.37 10.91
N ALA A 51 7.42 -15.37 9.92
CA ALA A 51 6.52 -14.25 9.67
C ALA A 51 5.56 -13.98 10.84
N ALA A 52 5.11 -15.03 11.53
CA ALA A 52 4.26 -14.92 12.71
C ALA A 52 5.02 -14.61 14.01
N SER A 53 6.36 -14.59 13.97
CA SER A 53 7.18 -14.39 15.17
C SER A 53 7.24 -12.93 15.61
N PRO A 54 7.50 -12.65 16.91
CA PRO A 54 7.69 -11.28 17.41
C PRO A 54 8.81 -10.51 16.69
N ASP A 55 9.81 -11.23 16.15
CA ASP A 55 10.95 -10.66 15.42
C ASP A 55 10.51 -9.94 14.13
N ALA A 56 9.32 -10.24 13.61
CA ALA A 56 8.75 -9.54 12.45
C ALA A 56 8.47 -8.06 12.76
N GLY A 57 8.24 -7.70 14.03
CA GLY A 57 8.05 -6.32 14.46
C GLY A 57 7.04 -5.56 13.59
N VAL A 58 7.46 -4.42 13.03
CA VAL A 58 6.62 -3.58 12.14
C VAL A 58 6.25 -4.26 10.82
N PHE A 59 6.96 -5.30 10.39
CA PHE A 59 6.68 -6.03 9.15
C PHE A 59 5.59 -7.10 9.32
N SER A 60 5.20 -7.43 10.56
CA SER A 60 4.04 -8.28 10.84
C SER A 60 2.75 -7.79 10.16
N ARG A 61 2.62 -6.47 9.92
CA ARG A 61 1.50 -5.89 9.16
C ARG A 61 1.38 -6.41 7.72
N LEU A 62 2.45 -6.99 7.16
CA LEU A 62 2.46 -7.57 5.82
C LEU A 62 1.95 -9.02 5.79
N THR A 63 1.73 -9.67 6.93
CA THR A 63 1.39 -11.11 6.98
C THR A 63 -0.10 -11.40 6.82
N GLY A 64 -0.91 -10.39 6.53
CA GLY A 64 -2.32 -10.55 6.19
C GLY A 64 -2.51 -11.13 4.79
N TRP A 65 -1.93 -12.30 4.51
CA TRP A 65 -1.79 -12.89 3.17
C TRP A 65 -3.11 -12.95 2.40
N GLY A 66 -4.21 -13.35 3.04
CA GLY A 66 -5.53 -13.41 2.41
C GLY A 66 -6.07 -12.06 1.93
N ARG A 67 -5.60 -10.94 2.48
CA ARG A 67 -5.97 -9.57 2.07
C ARG A 67 -5.22 -9.09 0.83
N TYR A 68 -4.24 -9.86 0.35
CA TYR A 68 -3.47 -9.46 -0.83
C TYR A 68 -4.36 -9.56 -2.05
N ILE A 69 -4.39 -8.50 -2.85
CA ILE A 69 -5.01 -8.50 -4.17
C ILE A 69 -3.96 -8.92 -5.19
N ILE A 70 -4.32 -9.88 -6.05
CA ILE A 70 -3.47 -10.33 -7.14
C ILE A 70 -3.45 -9.24 -8.22
N GLY A 71 -2.25 -8.77 -8.56
CA GLY A 71 -2.01 -7.83 -9.65
C GLY A 71 -1.95 -8.53 -11.01
N ASP A 72 -1.00 -8.11 -11.84
CA ASP A 72 -0.77 -8.76 -13.14
C ASP A 72 -0.28 -10.19 -12.97
N THR A 73 -0.82 -11.10 -13.79
CA THR A 73 -0.48 -12.52 -13.85
C THR A 73 0.05 -12.89 -15.25
N TYR A 74 0.83 -13.97 -15.34
CA TYR A 74 1.63 -14.27 -16.54
C TYR A 74 1.48 -15.71 -17.05
N SER A 75 1.07 -16.65 -16.20
CA SER A 75 0.82 -18.04 -16.55
C SER A 75 -0.64 -18.32 -16.84
N GLU A 76 -0.91 -19.32 -17.70
CA GLU A 76 -2.27 -19.81 -17.97
C GLU A 76 -2.97 -20.30 -16.69
N ALA A 77 -2.21 -20.86 -15.74
CA ALA A 77 -2.73 -21.33 -14.47
C ALA A 77 -3.30 -20.21 -13.57
N ASN A 78 -2.89 -18.97 -13.82
CA ASN A 78 -3.32 -17.78 -13.09
C ASN A 78 -4.24 -16.86 -13.91
N GLU A 79 -4.76 -17.34 -15.05
CA GLU A 79 -5.73 -16.58 -15.83
C GLU A 79 -6.99 -16.28 -15.00
N GLY A 80 -7.47 -15.04 -15.06
CA GLY A 80 -8.65 -14.60 -14.32
C GLY A 80 -8.44 -14.33 -12.82
N LEU A 81 -7.22 -14.46 -12.28
CA LEU A 81 -6.95 -14.16 -10.87
C LEU A 81 -6.74 -12.67 -10.58
N LYS A 82 -6.38 -11.87 -11.59
CA LYS A 82 -6.14 -10.43 -11.43
C LYS A 82 -7.33 -9.71 -10.80
N GLY A 83 -7.07 -8.91 -9.77
CA GLY A 83 -8.06 -8.14 -9.02
C GLY A 83 -8.76 -8.92 -7.91
N ARG A 84 -8.56 -10.25 -7.82
CA ARG A 84 -9.12 -11.09 -6.76
C ARG A 84 -8.24 -11.09 -5.53
N THR A 85 -8.83 -11.38 -4.37
CA THR A 85 -8.05 -11.54 -3.13
C THR A 85 -7.48 -12.95 -3.02
N VAL A 86 -6.30 -13.08 -2.42
CA VAL A 86 -5.69 -14.39 -2.12
C VAL A 86 -6.62 -15.23 -1.25
N GLY A 87 -7.34 -14.63 -0.30
CA GLY A 87 -8.26 -15.36 0.58
C GLY A 87 -9.43 -16.00 -0.17
N GLU A 88 -10.01 -15.30 -1.15
CA GLU A 88 -11.05 -15.87 -2.03
C GLU A 88 -10.51 -17.08 -2.82
N ILE A 89 -9.32 -16.93 -3.42
CA ILE A 89 -8.69 -17.98 -4.22
C ILE A 89 -8.29 -19.17 -3.35
N ALA A 90 -7.76 -18.92 -2.16
CA ALA A 90 -7.35 -19.93 -1.20
C ALA A 90 -8.54 -20.76 -0.70
N LEU A 91 -9.68 -20.09 -0.42
CA LEU A 91 -10.93 -20.74 -0.06
C LEU A 91 -11.44 -21.66 -1.17
N GLU A 92 -11.44 -21.20 -2.42
CA GLU A 92 -11.83 -22.01 -3.59
C GLU A 92 -10.94 -23.23 -3.81
N ARG A 93 -9.63 -23.05 -3.60
CA ARG A 93 -8.62 -24.12 -3.76
C ARG A 93 -8.51 -25.03 -2.54
N GLY A 94 -9.14 -24.69 -1.41
CA GLY A 94 -9.07 -25.47 -0.17
C GLY A 94 -7.67 -25.48 0.47
N VAL A 95 -6.88 -24.42 0.27
CA VAL A 95 -5.50 -24.28 0.79
C VAL A 95 -5.37 -23.05 1.68
N ARG A 96 -4.31 -22.97 2.49
CA ARG A 96 -4.02 -21.80 3.32
C ARG A 96 -3.56 -20.61 2.47
N ASP A 97 -3.92 -19.40 2.88
CA ASP A 97 -3.62 -18.15 2.17
C ASP A 97 -2.16 -17.99 1.76
N PHE A 98 -1.22 -18.21 2.68
CA PHE A 98 0.21 -18.07 2.37
C PHE A 98 0.68 -19.07 1.31
N TYR A 99 0.17 -20.30 1.36
CA TYR A 99 0.53 -21.36 0.41
C TYR A 99 -0.10 -21.09 -0.95
N CYS A 100 -1.36 -20.65 -0.97
CA CYS A 100 -2.04 -20.18 -2.17
C CYS A 100 -1.26 -19.06 -2.85
N LEU A 101 -0.82 -18.06 -2.07
CA LEU A 101 0.01 -16.96 -2.57
C LEU A 101 1.31 -17.49 -3.17
N LEU A 102 2.02 -18.38 -2.47
CA LEU A 102 3.26 -18.97 -2.97
C LEU A 102 3.05 -19.76 -4.27
N ASP A 103 1.96 -20.53 -4.38
CA ASP A 103 1.64 -21.29 -5.59
C ASP A 103 1.34 -20.36 -6.78
N ILE A 104 0.61 -19.27 -6.56
CA ILE A 104 0.35 -18.25 -7.59
C ILE A 104 1.66 -17.62 -8.07
N VAL A 105 2.50 -17.12 -7.16
CA VAL A 105 3.75 -16.46 -7.57
C VAL A 105 4.72 -17.44 -8.21
N LEU A 106 4.76 -18.70 -7.78
CA LEU A 106 5.62 -19.72 -8.40
C LEU A 106 5.17 -20.09 -9.82
N ALA A 107 3.85 -20.12 -10.07
CA ALA A 107 3.31 -20.38 -11.40
C ALA A 107 3.68 -19.27 -12.41
N ASP A 108 3.79 -18.02 -11.95
CA ASP A 108 4.21 -16.86 -12.77
C ASP A 108 5.72 -16.60 -12.73
N GLU A 109 6.55 -17.56 -12.32
CA GLU A 109 8.01 -17.37 -12.20
C GLU A 109 8.41 -16.13 -11.37
N LEU A 110 7.64 -15.88 -10.30
CA LEU A 110 7.74 -14.77 -9.35
C LEU A 110 7.36 -13.38 -9.90
N GLN A 111 6.89 -13.30 -11.16
CA GLN A 111 6.57 -12.03 -11.81
C GLN A 111 5.26 -11.40 -11.33
N THR A 112 4.39 -12.16 -10.63
CA THR A 112 3.12 -11.63 -10.10
C THR A 112 3.35 -10.40 -9.22
N VAL A 113 2.61 -9.32 -9.49
CA VAL A 113 2.58 -8.14 -8.61
C VAL A 113 1.57 -8.39 -7.51
N LEU A 114 1.96 -8.18 -6.26
CA LEU A 114 1.11 -8.38 -5.09
C LEU A 114 0.74 -7.05 -4.46
N TRP A 115 -0.54 -6.84 -4.14
CA TRP A 115 -1.01 -5.62 -3.48
C TRP A 115 -1.58 -5.95 -2.10
N PRO A 116 -0.81 -5.77 -1.00
CA PRO A 116 -1.32 -5.99 0.34
C PRO A 116 -2.52 -5.07 0.62
N GLY A 117 -3.60 -5.63 1.15
CA GLY A 117 -4.74 -4.84 1.59
C GLY A 117 -4.38 -3.96 2.80
N PRO A 118 -4.93 -2.74 2.91
CA PRO A 118 -4.68 -1.84 4.03
C PRO A 118 -5.13 -2.50 5.35
N THR A 119 -4.37 -2.34 6.43
CA THR A 119 -4.71 -2.91 7.75
C THR A 119 -5.65 -2.02 8.56
N ASP A 120 -5.84 -0.78 8.13
CA ASP A 120 -6.41 0.35 8.86
C ASP A 120 -7.49 1.07 8.04
N ASP A 121 -8.30 0.32 7.28
CA ASP A 121 -9.43 0.80 6.46
C ASP A 121 -10.81 0.63 7.13
N ASP A 122 -10.83 0.50 8.45
CA ASP A 122 -12.08 0.43 9.21
C ASP A 122 -12.54 1.82 9.69
N PRO A 123 -13.82 1.99 10.05
CA PRO A 123 -14.35 3.29 10.50
C PRO A 123 -13.62 3.89 11.69
N ALA A 124 -13.13 3.08 12.64
CA ALA A 124 -12.43 3.60 13.81
C ALA A 124 -11.05 4.14 13.42
N SER A 125 -10.32 3.43 12.56
CA SER A 125 -9.06 3.93 11.98
C SER A 125 -9.26 5.23 11.20
N TRP A 126 -10.37 5.37 10.46
CA TRP A 126 -10.70 6.62 9.77
C TRP A 126 -11.05 7.76 10.73
N HIS A 127 -11.76 7.48 11.81
CA HIS A 127 -12.06 8.46 12.85
C HIS A 127 -10.77 8.99 13.51
N MET A 128 -9.85 8.10 13.90
CA MET A 128 -8.56 8.50 14.46
C MET A 128 -7.76 9.40 13.51
N ARG A 129 -7.83 9.14 12.20
CA ARG A 129 -7.19 10.02 11.21
C ARG A 129 -7.84 11.39 11.19
N THR A 130 -9.16 11.48 11.23
CA THR A 130 -9.86 12.78 11.26
C THR A 130 -9.49 13.61 12.48
N GLU A 131 -9.39 12.99 13.65
CA GLU A 131 -8.94 13.68 14.87
C GLU A 131 -7.50 14.19 14.71
N ALA A 132 -6.61 13.37 14.15
CA ALA A 132 -5.23 13.77 13.89
C ALA A 132 -5.15 14.94 12.90
N TRP A 133 -5.94 14.94 11.83
CA TRP A 133 -5.92 16.03 10.84
C TRP A 133 -6.35 17.37 11.44
N GLN A 134 -7.25 17.35 12.43
CA GLN A 134 -7.75 18.56 13.10
C GLN A 134 -6.83 19.06 14.22
N HIS A 135 -5.81 18.30 14.60
CA HIS A 135 -4.90 18.70 15.68
C HIS A 135 -3.99 19.87 15.22
N PRO A 136 -3.85 20.95 16.02
CA PRO A 136 -3.11 22.16 15.60
C PRO A 136 -1.62 21.90 15.32
N ASP A 137 -1.03 20.89 15.95
CA ASP A 137 0.38 20.52 15.74
C ASP A 137 0.59 19.53 14.58
N VAL A 138 -0.45 19.20 13.81
CA VAL A 138 -0.37 18.25 12.70
C VAL A 138 -0.38 19.00 11.37
N MET A 139 0.60 18.68 10.53
CA MET A 139 0.58 19.01 9.11
C MET A 139 0.44 17.73 8.29
N ILE A 140 -0.40 17.79 7.26
CA ILE A 140 -0.52 16.72 6.28
C ILE A 140 0.58 16.84 5.23
N GLY A 141 1.40 15.79 5.10
CA GLY A 141 2.48 15.69 4.13
C GLY A 141 3.01 14.27 4.06
N GLY A 142 4.24 14.07 3.58
CA GLY A 142 4.87 12.76 3.56
C GLY A 142 4.46 11.87 2.39
N SER A 143 4.06 12.48 1.26
CA SER A 143 3.83 11.74 0.01
C SER A 143 5.07 11.08 -0.56
N ASP A 144 6.24 11.54 -0.11
CA ASP A 144 7.56 11.18 -0.64
C ASP A 144 7.70 11.44 -2.15
N ALA A 145 6.78 12.23 -2.73
CA ALA A 145 6.74 12.65 -4.13
C ALA A 145 6.99 11.56 -5.20
N GLY A 146 6.81 10.28 -4.87
CA GLY A 146 7.12 9.16 -5.76
C GLY A 146 8.60 8.74 -5.76
N ALA A 147 9.36 8.97 -4.69
CA ALA A 147 10.74 8.47 -4.60
C ALA A 147 10.86 6.94 -4.64
N HIS A 148 9.75 6.23 -4.47
CA HIS A 148 9.66 4.77 -4.41
C HIS A 148 8.59 4.21 -5.37
N LEU A 149 8.42 4.76 -6.58
CA LEU A 149 7.36 4.35 -7.53
C LEU A 149 7.29 2.84 -7.80
N ASP A 150 8.41 2.13 -7.65
CA ASP A 150 8.48 0.67 -7.77
C ASP A 150 7.81 -0.08 -6.62
N ARG A 151 7.56 0.56 -5.48
CA ARG A 151 7.04 -0.04 -4.23
C ARG A 151 5.81 0.65 -3.64
N MET A 152 5.75 1.97 -3.69
CA MET A 152 4.67 2.78 -3.15
C MET A 152 4.56 4.11 -3.89
N SER A 153 3.35 4.61 -4.09
CA SER A 153 3.13 5.93 -4.67
C SER A 153 2.19 6.74 -3.81
N GLY A 154 2.76 7.54 -2.91
CA GLY A 154 2.04 8.54 -2.12
C GLY A 154 1.81 9.85 -2.87
N ALA A 155 2.45 10.04 -4.03
CA ALA A 155 2.38 11.29 -4.80
C ALA A 155 0.94 11.76 -5.11
N PRO A 156 -0.01 10.88 -5.46
CA PRO A 156 -1.38 11.30 -5.79
C PRO A 156 -2.25 11.70 -4.59
N TYR A 157 -1.73 11.68 -3.34
CA TYR A 157 -2.58 11.83 -2.15
C TYR A 157 -3.43 13.10 -2.15
N THR A 158 -2.92 14.21 -2.68
CA THR A 158 -3.65 15.49 -2.73
C THR A 158 -4.89 15.36 -3.62
N THR A 159 -4.73 14.83 -4.82
CA THR A 159 -5.84 14.63 -5.77
C THR A 159 -6.79 13.53 -5.30
N SER A 160 -6.28 12.46 -4.71
CA SER A 160 -7.11 11.39 -4.15
C SER A 160 -7.93 11.86 -2.94
N TRP A 161 -7.37 12.72 -2.09
CA TRP A 161 -8.10 13.28 -0.96
C TRP A 161 -9.18 14.26 -1.41
N LEU A 162 -8.88 15.13 -2.38
CA LEU A 162 -9.89 16.01 -3.01
C LEU A 162 -11.03 15.20 -3.64
N HIS A 163 -10.72 14.10 -4.32
CA HIS A 163 -11.74 13.20 -4.86
C HIS A 163 -12.57 12.54 -3.75
N ASP A 164 -11.96 12.07 -2.67
CA ASP A 164 -12.67 11.47 -1.53
C ASP A 164 -13.61 12.49 -0.85
N CYS A 165 -13.23 13.76 -0.77
CA CYS A 165 -14.12 14.82 -0.28
C CYS A 165 -15.39 14.97 -1.12
N LEU A 166 -15.29 14.81 -2.44
CA LEU A 166 -16.39 15.02 -3.39
C LEU A 166 -17.25 13.76 -3.62
N HIS A 167 -16.64 12.58 -3.59
CA HIS A 167 -17.25 11.34 -4.06
C HIS A 167 -17.08 10.15 -3.11
N GLY A 168 -16.30 10.32 -2.04
CA GLY A 168 -15.92 9.24 -1.14
C GLY A 168 -16.50 9.42 0.25
N LYS A 169 -15.64 9.31 1.28
CA LYS A 169 -16.07 9.32 2.67
C LYS A 169 -16.47 10.71 3.17
N SER A 170 -16.00 11.77 2.49
CA SER A 170 -16.33 13.16 2.82
C SER A 170 -16.14 13.52 4.30
N LEU A 171 -15.07 13.00 4.90
CA LEU A 171 -14.79 13.16 6.34
C LEU A 171 -14.31 14.56 6.74
N ILE A 172 -13.97 15.39 5.76
CA ILE A 172 -13.50 16.76 5.91
C ILE A 172 -14.00 17.58 4.71
N SER A 173 -14.22 18.89 4.90
CA SER A 173 -14.70 19.75 3.82
C SER A 173 -13.64 19.94 2.72
N LEU A 174 -14.10 20.30 1.52
CA LEU A 174 -13.19 20.60 0.40
C LEU A 174 -12.28 21.79 0.74
N GLU A 175 -12.83 22.81 1.39
CA GLU A 175 -12.11 24.02 1.79
C GLU A 175 -11.01 23.73 2.81
N GLU A 176 -11.29 22.90 3.81
CA GLU A 176 -10.31 22.46 4.80
C GLU A 176 -9.22 21.58 4.15
N THR A 177 -9.59 20.64 3.27
CA THR A 177 -8.60 19.86 2.51
C THR A 177 -7.68 20.75 1.69
N ILE A 178 -8.23 21.75 0.99
CA ILE A 178 -7.44 22.74 0.25
C ILE A 178 -6.51 23.50 1.23
N ASN A 179 -7.02 23.90 2.39
CA ASN A 179 -6.21 24.57 3.41
C ASN A 179 -5.00 23.73 3.83
N HIS A 180 -5.22 22.44 4.12
CA HIS A 180 -4.19 21.50 4.55
C HIS A 180 -3.08 21.29 3.52
N ILE A 181 -3.41 21.30 2.23
CA ILE A 181 -2.42 21.06 1.16
C ILE A 181 -1.81 22.36 0.59
N THR A 182 -2.25 23.53 1.07
CA THR A 182 -1.78 24.84 0.55
C THR A 182 -1.28 25.78 1.64
N GLN A 183 -2.18 26.39 2.39
CA GLN A 183 -1.88 27.46 3.34
C GLN A 183 -1.09 26.93 4.54
N VAL A 184 -1.47 25.77 5.10
CA VAL A 184 -0.80 25.17 6.25
C VAL A 184 0.70 24.93 5.98
N PRO A 185 1.12 24.25 4.89
CA PRO A 185 2.53 24.13 4.55
C PRO A 185 3.19 25.46 4.19
N ALA A 186 2.49 26.38 3.50
CA ALA A 186 3.04 27.69 3.18
C ALA A 186 3.40 28.50 4.44
N GLU A 187 2.56 28.48 5.46
CA GLU A 187 2.80 29.17 6.73
C GLU A 187 3.96 28.55 7.51
N LEU A 188 3.97 27.22 7.66
CA LEU A 188 5.04 26.53 8.39
C LEU A 188 6.42 26.77 7.74
N PHE A 189 6.50 26.69 6.41
CA PHE A 189 7.76 26.85 5.67
C PHE A 189 8.09 28.32 5.36
N GLY A 190 7.25 29.27 5.78
CA GLY A 190 7.48 30.70 5.55
C GLY A 190 7.40 31.13 4.09
N LEU A 191 6.60 30.45 3.26
CA LEU A 191 6.35 30.79 1.87
C LEU A 191 5.40 32.01 1.80
N ARG A 192 5.98 33.20 1.71
CA ARG A 192 5.27 34.50 1.77
C ARG A 192 4.78 35.04 0.42
N ASP A 193 4.72 34.21 -0.61
CA ASP A 193 4.27 34.65 -1.93
C ASP A 193 2.76 34.90 -1.94
N PRO A 194 2.27 36.11 -2.33
CA PRO A 194 0.83 36.39 -2.43
C PRO A 194 0.07 35.49 -3.43
N ARG A 195 0.78 34.73 -4.29
CA ARG A 195 0.20 33.69 -5.17
C ARG A 195 -0.18 32.40 -4.44
N CYS A 196 0.29 32.19 -3.20
CA CYS A 196 0.00 31.00 -2.38
C CYS A 196 -1.28 31.12 -1.53
N SER A 197 -2.03 32.21 -1.64
CA SER A 197 -3.29 32.38 -0.90
C SER A 197 -4.39 31.45 -1.42
N GLN A 198 -5.15 30.85 -0.50
CA GLN A 198 -6.28 29.93 -0.75
C GLN A 198 -7.22 30.41 -1.88
N ARG A 199 -7.56 31.72 -1.89
CA ARG A 199 -8.42 32.33 -2.92
C ARG A 199 -7.85 32.29 -4.34
N ARG A 200 -6.53 32.25 -4.52
CA ARG A 200 -5.88 32.28 -5.85
C ARG A 200 -5.44 30.90 -6.35
N ILE A 201 -5.17 29.94 -5.46
CA ILE A 201 -4.84 28.56 -5.84
C ILE A 201 -6.04 27.87 -6.50
N LEU A 202 -7.24 28.04 -5.92
CA LEU A 202 -8.51 27.59 -6.49
C LEU A 202 -8.73 28.13 -7.92
N CYS A 203 -8.46 29.41 -8.18
CA CYS A 203 -8.63 30.02 -9.50
C CYS A 203 -7.61 29.58 -10.56
N ARG A 204 -6.43 29.07 -10.19
CA ARG A 204 -5.35 28.78 -11.17
C ARG A 204 -5.21 27.30 -11.53
N TYR A 205 -5.52 26.37 -10.62
CA TYR A 205 -5.19 24.96 -10.81
C TYR A 205 -6.39 24.01 -10.71
N CYS A 206 -7.51 24.45 -10.13
CA CYS A 206 -8.73 23.65 -10.03
C CYS A 206 -9.81 24.26 -10.93
N HIS A 207 -9.80 23.96 -12.23
CA HIS A 207 -10.96 24.20 -13.10
C HIS A 207 -12.06 23.15 -12.83
N LEU A 208 -12.44 22.98 -11.57
CA LEU A 208 -13.61 22.20 -11.18
C LEU A 208 -14.80 23.15 -11.31
N GLN A 209 -15.46 23.13 -12.46
CA GLN A 209 -16.79 23.74 -12.58
C GLN A 209 -17.81 22.85 -11.84
N PRO A 210 -18.83 23.46 -11.22
CA PRO A 210 -19.87 22.76 -10.46
C PRO A 210 -20.69 21.79 -11.31
#